data_AF-A0A1L5KNP1-F1
#
_entry.id   AF-A0A1L5KNP1-F1
#
_cell.length_a   1.000
_cell.length_b   1.000
_cell.length_c   1.000
_cell.angle_alpha   90.00
_cell.angle_beta   90.00
_cell.angle_gamma   90.00
#
_symmetry.space_group_name_H-M   'P 1'
#
loop_
_entity.id
_entity.type
_entity.pdbx_description
1 polymer ?
#
loop_
_entity_poly.entity_id
_entity_poly.type
_entity_poly.pdbx_seq_one_letter_code
_entity_poly.pdbx_strand_id
1 'polypeptide(L)'
;MHELDPALDLRNVGVAAPFGPVNVQKQHPREYSGSHWCVLVSKTTPTPQPGSDEINRAYEEGWVGNHALAFIGDTLSPKGEKVPELFIVELPQDEAGWKAAGDAPLSGTETTLPAPPRGVVQRRLTFTHHRAYPGLVNVPRHWVRCNPQGTQIAFLMRDNNGIVQLWLISPQGG
;
A
#
# COMPACT_ATOMS: atom_id res chain seq x y z
N MET A 1 -3.63 17.75 -4.65
CA MET A 1 -4.38 16.75 -5.46
C MET A 1 -5.87 16.99 -5.44
N HIS A 2 -6.55 16.98 -4.27
CA HIS A 2 -7.99 17.26 -4.19
C HIS A 2 -8.44 18.55 -4.90
N GLU A 3 -7.66 19.62 -4.76
CA GLU A 3 -7.92 20.92 -5.44
C GLU A 3 -7.77 20.85 -6.96
N LEU A 4 -6.98 19.92 -7.49
CA LEU A 4 -6.85 19.71 -8.94
C LEU A 4 -8.05 18.90 -9.45
N ASP A 5 -8.31 17.78 -8.80
CA ASP A 5 -9.47 16.91 -9.05
C ASP A 5 -9.63 15.99 -7.81
N PRO A 6 -10.83 15.90 -7.19
CA PRO A 6 -11.10 14.97 -6.11
C PRO A 6 -10.76 13.51 -6.42
N ALA A 7 -10.83 13.09 -7.69
CA ALA A 7 -10.46 11.74 -8.12
C ALA A 7 -8.96 11.45 -7.93
N LEU A 8 -8.11 12.49 -7.90
CA LEU A 8 -6.66 12.37 -7.70
C LEU A 8 -6.25 12.32 -6.22
N ASP A 9 -7.20 12.50 -5.29
CA ASP A 9 -6.96 12.44 -3.85
C ASP A 9 -6.97 10.99 -3.35
N LEU A 10 -5.87 10.28 -3.62
CA LEU A 10 -5.76 8.83 -3.39
C LEU A 10 -5.05 8.52 -2.07
N ARG A 11 -5.55 7.49 -1.37
CA ARG A 11 -4.94 7.00 -0.14
C ARG A 11 -3.84 6.00 -0.44
N ASN A 12 -2.66 6.24 0.13
CA ASN A 12 -1.47 5.40 0.03
C ASN A 12 -0.97 4.95 1.41
N VAL A 13 -0.06 3.99 1.41
CA VAL A 13 0.72 3.58 2.58
C VAL A 13 2.08 4.27 2.50
N GLY A 14 2.52 4.83 3.62
CA GLY A 14 3.83 5.45 3.76
C GLY A 14 4.57 4.95 4.99
N VAL A 15 5.89 5.17 5.00
CA VAL A 15 6.79 4.77 6.09
C VAL A 15 7.61 5.97 6.53
N ALA A 16 7.76 6.13 7.84
CA ALA A 16 8.72 7.03 8.46
C ALA A 16 9.97 6.22 8.85
N ALA A 17 11.04 6.34 8.07
CA ALA A 17 12.31 5.66 8.31
C ALA A 17 13.24 6.51 9.19
N PRO A 18 14.04 5.91 10.08
CA PRO A 18 14.89 6.63 11.06
C PRO A 18 16.17 7.21 10.43
N PHE A 19 16.07 7.80 9.23
CA PHE A 19 17.18 8.40 8.47
C PHE A 19 17.07 9.93 8.36
N GLY A 20 16.55 10.55 9.42
CA GLY A 20 16.48 12.01 9.58
C GLY A 20 17.73 12.61 10.27
N PRO A 21 17.68 13.90 10.64
CA PRO A 21 16.55 14.81 10.50
C PRO A 21 16.37 15.34 9.07
N VAL A 22 15.13 15.70 8.73
CA VAL A 22 14.78 16.49 7.53
C VAL A 22 14.58 17.93 7.97
N ASN A 23 15.57 18.77 7.68
CA ASN A 23 15.51 20.19 8.00
C ASN A 23 14.92 20.96 6.82
N VAL A 24 13.86 21.71 7.08
CA VAL A 24 13.25 22.60 6.09
C VAL A 24 13.64 24.04 6.40
N GLN A 25 13.95 24.81 5.35
CA GLN A 25 14.10 26.24 5.48
C GLN A 25 12.70 26.86 5.59
N LYS A 26 12.29 27.19 6.80
CA LYS A 26 10.91 27.63 7.08
C LYS A 26 10.58 28.93 6.33
N GLN A 27 9.60 28.88 5.45
CA GLN A 27 9.02 30.03 4.75
C GLN A 27 7.67 30.44 5.36
N HIS A 28 7.03 29.54 6.11
CA HIS A 28 5.74 29.78 6.77
C HIS A 28 5.73 29.21 8.22
N PRO A 29 5.04 29.85 9.20
CA PRO A 29 5.03 29.39 10.59
C PRO A 29 4.48 27.96 10.81
N ARG A 30 3.72 27.43 9.85
CA ARG A 30 3.17 26.06 9.87
C ARG A 30 4.10 25.01 9.25
N GLU A 31 5.32 25.38 8.87
CA GLU A 31 6.32 24.44 8.39
C GLU A 31 7.17 23.90 9.55
N TYR A 32 7.38 22.59 9.54
CA TYR A 32 8.09 21.87 10.58
C TYR A 32 9.16 20.98 9.96
N SER A 33 10.33 20.95 10.59
CA SER A 33 11.35 19.95 10.31
C SER A 33 10.92 18.61 10.93
N GLY A 34 11.31 17.51 10.31
CA GLY A 34 10.96 16.15 10.74
C GLY A 34 12.17 15.41 11.31
N SER A 35 11.93 14.52 12.27
CA SER A 35 12.99 13.62 12.80
C SER A 35 13.21 12.37 11.94
N HIS A 36 12.31 12.08 11.00
CA HIS A 36 12.33 10.87 10.16
C HIS A 36 12.28 11.23 8.68
N TRP A 37 12.77 10.32 7.83
CA TRP A 37 12.59 10.38 6.39
C TRP A 37 11.29 9.67 6.02
N CYS A 38 10.29 10.43 5.56
CA CYS A 38 8.97 9.90 5.24
C CYS A 38 8.78 9.75 3.73
N VAL A 39 8.40 8.56 3.28
CA VAL A 39 8.10 8.27 1.87
C VAL A 39 6.83 7.45 1.74
N LEU A 40 6.16 7.54 0.59
CA LEU A 40 5.16 6.55 0.22
C LEU A 40 5.85 5.25 -0.20
N VAL A 41 5.22 4.11 0.06
CA VAL A 41 5.72 2.78 -0.34
C VAL A 41 4.73 2.03 -1.22
N SER A 42 3.52 2.57 -1.39
CA SER A 42 2.55 2.12 -2.40
C SER A 42 2.42 3.15 -3.52
N LYS A 43 1.92 2.67 -4.66
CA LYS A 43 1.51 3.50 -5.80
C LYS A 43 0.05 3.21 -6.12
N THR A 44 -0.72 4.28 -6.28
CA THR A 44 -2.14 4.23 -6.65
C THR A 44 -2.41 5.02 -7.92
N THR A 45 -3.46 4.65 -8.65
CA THR A 45 -3.98 5.37 -9.82
C THR A 45 -5.48 5.62 -9.65
N PRO A 46 -6.03 6.77 -10.09
CA PRO A 46 -7.47 7.03 -10.00
C PRO A 46 -8.28 6.07 -10.88
N THR A 47 -7.67 5.53 -11.94
CA THR A 47 -8.31 4.69 -12.94
C THR A 47 -7.52 3.40 -13.12
N PRO A 48 -7.59 2.44 -12.16
CA PRO A 48 -6.91 1.16 -12.30
C PRO A 48 -7.40 0.43 -13.54
N GLN A 49 -6.49 -0.13 -14.33
CA GLN A 49 -6.86 -0.98 -15.45
C GLN A 49 -7.58 -2.24 -14.95
N PRO A 50 -8.80 -2.55 -15.45
CA PRO A 50 -9.51 -3.80 -15.14
C PRO A 50 -8.65 -5.05 -15.35
N GLY A 51 -8.60 -5.92 -14.35
CA GLY A 51 -7.83 -7.17 -14.38
C GLY A 51 -6.32 -7.03 -14.14
N SER A 52 -5.82 -5.80 -13.92
CA SER A 52 -4.41 -5.56 -13.57
C SER A 52 -4.17 -5.62 -12.05
N ASP A 53 -2.93 -5.36 -11.65
CA ASP A 53 -2.52 -5.19 -10.24
C ASP A 53 -2.49 -3.72 -9.80
N GLU A 54 -2.97 -2.80 -10.66
CA GLU A 54 -3.17 -1.42 -10.28
C GLU A 54 -4.26 -1.30 -9.22
N ILE A 55 -4.06 -0.35 -8.29
CA ILE A 55 -4.99 -0.09 -7.20
C ILE A 55 -5.34 1.39 -7.15
N ASN A 56 -6.57 1.71 -6.74
CA ASN A 56 -6.97 3.10 -6.46
C ASN A 56 -6.93 3.47 -4.98
N ARG A 57 -6.55 2.52 -4.12
CA ARG A 57 -6.46 2.73 -2.68
C ARG A 57 -5.55 1.70 -2.04
N ALA A 58 -4.66 2.13 -1.14
CA ALA A 58 -3.89 1.25 -0.26
C ALA A 58 -4.20 1.58 1.22
N TYR A 59 -4.49 0.57 2.03
CA TYR A 59 -5.00 0.76 3.40
C TYR A 59 -4.90 -0.50 4.28
N GLU A 60 -5.11 -0.33 5.59
CA GLU A 60 -5.14 -1.40 6.61
C GLU A 60 -3.88 -2.26 6.65
N GLU A 61 -2.74 -1.59 6.69
CA GLU A 61 -1.40 -2.15 6.63
C GLU A 61 -0.95 -2.86 7.93
N GLY A 62 0.07 -3.72 7.77
CA GLY A 62 0.72 -4.43 8.86
C GLY A 62 2.12 -4.88 8.49
N TRP A 63 3.05 -4.78 9.44
CA TRP A 63 4.43 -5.23 9.28
C TRP A 63 4.52 -6.74 9.05
N VAL A 64 5.38 -7.13 8.11
CA VAL A 64 5.81 -8.50 7.87
C VAL A 64 7.30 -8.56 8.18
N GLY A 65 7.63 -9.00 9.40
CA GLY A 65 8.98 -8.82 9.94
C GLY A 65 9.34 -7.34 10.06
N ASN A 66 10.58 -6.99 9.73
CA ASN A 66 11.15 -5.64 9.82
C ASN A 66 11.52 -5.02 8.45
N HIS A 67 11.22 -5.71 7.35
CA HIS A 67 11.67 -5.34 6.01
C HIS A 67 10.53 -5.31 4.98
N ALA A 68 9.28 -5.56 5.39
CA ALA A 68 8.15 -5.56 4.49
C ALA A 68 6.86 -5.09 5.17
N LEU A 69 5.95 -4.58 4.35
CA LEU A 69 4.58 -4.22 4.75
C LEU A 69 3.59 -4.94 3.86
N ALA A 70 2.60 -5.58 4.48
CA ALA A 70 1.40 -6.03 3.78
C ALA A 70 0.29 -5.00 3.96
N PHE A 71 -0.61 -4.88 2.97
CA PHE A 71 -1.75 -3.96 3.02
C PHE A 71 -2.87 -4.43 2.07
N ILE A 72 -4.06 -3.86 2.23
CA ILE A 72 -5.19 -4.08 1.33
C ILE A 72 -5.13 -3.04 0.20
N GLY A 73 -5.25 -3.51 -1.04
CA GLY A 73 -5.30 -2.71 -2.25
C GLY A 73 -6.61 -2.91 -3.01
N ASP A 74 -7.31 -1.84 -3.36
CA ASP A 74 -8.56 -1.93 -4.16
C ASP A 74 -8.23 -2.06 -5.65
N THR A 75 -8.33 -3.27 -6.21
CA THR A 75 -8.18 -3.55 -7.66
C THR A 75 -9.53 -3.48 -8.39
N LEU A 76 -9.53 -3.62 -9.72
CA LEU A 76 -10.73 -3.87 -10.51
C LEU A 76 -10.71 -5.28 -11.12
N SER A 77 -11.82 -6.00 -11.06
CA SER A 77 -12.04 -7.25 -11.80
C SER A 77 -12.00 -7.00 -13.32
N PRO A 78 -11.88 -8.03 -14.17
CA PRO A 78 -12.00 -7.86 -15.62
C PRO A 78 -13.31 -7.22 -16.08
N LYS A 79 -14.36 -7.27 -15.23
CA LYS A 79 -15.66 -6.63 -15.48
C LYS A 79 -15.73 -5.18 -14.95
N GLY A 80 -14.65 -4.65 -14.37
CA GLY A 80 -14.59 -3.32 -13.79
C GLY A 80 -15.17 -3.21 -12.37
N GLU A 81 -15.43 -4.33 -11.70
CA GLU A 81 -15.94 -4.33 -10.32
C GLU A 81 -14.78 -4.17 -9.33
N LYS A 82 -14.96 -3.38 -8.28
CA LYS A 82 -13.92 -3.24 -7.25
C LYS A 82 -13.72 -4.56 -6.48
N VAL A 83 -12.47 -5.00 -6.37
CA VAL A 83 -12.07 -6.20 -5.60
C VAL A 83 -10.89 -5.85 -4.69
N PRO A 84 -11.08 -5.75 -3.36
CA PRO A 84 -10.00 -5.57 -2.41
C PRO A 84 -9.11 -6.82 -2.34
N GLU A 85 -7.81 -6.65 -2.46
CA GLU A 85 -6.84 -7.75 -2.48
C GLU A 85 -5.67 -7.46 -1.55
N LEU A 86 -4.97 -8.51 -1.12
CA LEU A 86 -3.78 -8.36 -0.31
C LEU A 86 -2.57 -8.06 -1.20
N PHE A 87 -1.77 -7.08 -0.79
CA PHE A 87 -0.50 -6.72 -1.40
C PHE A 87 0.62 -6.75 -0.36
N ILE A 88 1.85 -6.86 -0.83
CA ILE A 88 3.07 -6.73 -0.03
C ILE A 88 4.10 -5.87 -0.75
N VAL A 89 4.86 -5.08 0.01
CA VAL A 89 6.04 -4.34 -0.45
C VAL A 89 7.24 -4.74 0.39
N GLU A 90 8.37 -4.98 -0.28
CA GLU A 90 9.67 -5.05 0.39
C GLU A 90 10.26 -3.64 0.48
N LEU A 91 10.93 -3.36 1.60
CA LEU A 91 11.43 -2.05 1.95
C LEU A 91 12.95 -1.99 1.86
N PRO A 92 13.54 -0.82 1.55
CA PRO A 92 14.99 -0.68 1.47
C PRO A 92 15.66 -0.99 2.82
N GLN A 93 16.84 -1.59 2.78
CA GLN A 93 17.59 -1.98 3.98
C GLN A 93 18.53 -0.89 4.49
N ASP A 94 18.89 0.08 3.64
CA ASP A 94 19.83 1.15 3.96
C ASP A 94 19.30 2.54 3.59
N GLU A 95 19.93 3.56 4.17
CA GLU A 95 19.55 4.96 3.97
C GLU A 95 19.55 5.39 2.50
N ALA A 96 20.53 4.93 1.72
CA ALA A 96 20.66 5.27 0.31
C ALA A 96 19.44 4.78 -0.48
N GLY A 97 18.97 3.56 -0.21
CA GLY A 97 17.78 3.00 -0.81
C GLY A 97 16.50 3.78 -0.45
N TRP A 98 16.35 4.21 0.80
CA TRP A 98 15.20 5.04 1.22
C TRP A 98 15.17 6.43 0.56
N LYS A 99 16.32 6.97 0.18
CA LYS A 99 16.47 8.31 -0.41
C LYS A 99 16.61 8.30 -1.93
N ALA A 100 16.68 7.12 -2.56
CA ALA A 100 16.80 6.99 -4.00
C ALA A 100 15.42 7.09 -4.69
N ALA A 101 15.24 8.11 -5.53
CA ALA A 101 14.07 8.19 -6.41
C ALA A 101 14.06 7.05 -7.44
N GLY A 102 12.88 6.44 -7.60
CA GLY A 102 12.60 5.45 -8.65
C GLY A 102 12.24 6.12 -9.97
N ASP A 103 11.16 5.66 -10.59
CA ASP A 103 10.68 6.18 -11.89
C ASP A 103 10.10 7.61 -11.80
N ALA A 104 9.80 8.08 -10.59
CA ALA A 104 9.27 9.40 -10.32
C ALA A 104 9.82 9.96 -9.00
N PRO A 105 9.72 11.29 -8.75
CA PRO A 105 10.27 11.91 -7.56
C PRO A 105 9.61 11.41 -6.27
N LEU A 106 10.41 11.20 -5.22
CA LEU A 106 9.92 10.86 -3.87
C LEU A 106 8.97 11.93 -3.29
N SER A 107 9.10 13.18 -3.73
CA SER A 107 8.24 14.29 -3.33
C SER A 107 6.98 14.44 -4.19
N GLY A 108 6.88 13.69 -5.29
CA GLY A 108 5.90 13.95 -6.34
C GLY A 108 6.21 15.22 -7.12
N THR A 109 5.21 15.74 -7.81
CA THR A 109 5.26 17.01 -8.56
C THR A 109 4.04 17.85 -8.23
N GLU A 110 3.92 19.03 -8.83
CA GLU A 110 2.70 19.86 -8.71
C GLU A 110 1.42 19.09 -9.10
N THR A 111 1.53 18.10 -9.99
CA THR A 111 0.40 17.37 -10.58
C THR A 111 0.41 15.87 -10.29
N THR A 112 1.37 15.37 -9.49
CA THR A 112 1.49 13.94 -9.19
C THR A 112 1.78 13.70 -7.72
N LEU A 113 1.24 12.60 -7.18
CA LEU A 113 1.54 12.17 -5.81
C LEU A 113 3.02 11.78 -5.65
N PRO A 114 3.55 11.82 -4.42
CA PRO A 114 4.82 11.20 -4.06
C PRO A 114 4.95 9.77 -4.60
N ALA A 115 6.12 9.42 -5.14
CA ALA A 115 6.40 8.09 -5.64
C ALA A 115 7.22 7.26 -4.63
N PRO A 116 7.10 5.91 -4.67
CA PRO A 116 7.95 5.04 -3.87
C PRO A 116 9.45 5.15 -4.19
N PRO A 117 10.34 4.81 -3.24
CA PRO A 117 11.76 4.66 -3.51
C PRO A 117 12.04 3.63 -4.60
N ARG A 118 13.20 3.78 -5.24
CA ARG A 118 13.66 2.87 -6.30
C ARG A 118 13.64 1.42 -5.82
N GLY A 119 13.04 0.54 -6.61
CA GLY A 119 12.95 -0.88 -6.31
C GLY A 119 11.85 -1.27 -5.31
N VAL A 120 11.18 -0.30 -4.66
CA VAL A 120 10.00 -0.57 -3.84
C VAL A 120 8.81 -0.77 -4.75
N VAL A 121 8.41 -2.04 -4.90
CA VAL A 121 7.32 -2.45 -5.79
C VAL A 121 6.29 -3.22 -4.98
N GLN A 122 5.02 -2.84 -5.13
CA GLN A 122 3.91 -3.58 -4.55
C GLN A 122 3.59 -4.82 -5.39
N ARG A 123 3.50 -5.97 -4.73
CA ARG A 123 3.18 -7.25 -5.34
C ARG A 123 1.88 -7.78 -4.75
N ARG A 124 0.95 -8.18 -5.61
CA ARG A 124 -0.30 -8.79 -5.21
C ARG A 124 -0.07 -10.21 -4.68
N LEU A 125 -0.73 -10.54 -3.57
CA LEU A 125 -0.66 -11.85 -2.92
C LEU A 125 -1.95 -12.68 -3.12
N THR A 126 -3.10 -12.04 -3.29
CA THR A 126 -4.38 -12.75 -3.47
C THR A 126 -5.04 -12.42 -4.80
N PHE A 127 -5.64 -13.43 -5.44
CA PHE A 127 -6.31 -13.31 -6.74
C PHE A 127 -7.72 -13.90 -6.65
N THR A 128 -8.65 -13.15 -6.07
CA THR A 128 -9.95 -13.66 -5.60
C THR A 128 -11.11 -13.35 -6.55
N HIS A 129 -10.87 -12.66 -7.67
CA HIS A 129 -11.90 -12.23 -8.63
C HIS A 129 -12.77 -13.38 -9.21
N HIS A 130 -12.29 -14.62 -9.17
CA HIS A 130 -13.01 -15.81 -9.65
C HIS A 130 -13.90 -16.47 -8.58
N ARG A 131 -13.81 -16.03 -7.32
CA ARG A 131 -14.59 -16.62 -6.20
C ARG A 131 -16.05 -16.18 -6.25
N ALA A 132 -16.93 -16.97 -5.63
CA ALA A 132 -18.35 -16.62 -5.48
C ALA A 132 -18.55 -15.29 -4.72
N TYR A 133 -17.67 -15.02 -3.76
CA TYR A 133 -17.58 -13.76 -3.03
C TYR A 133 -16.16 -13.20 -3.17
N PRO A 134 -15.90 -12.39 -4.21
CA PRO A 134 -14.58 -11.82 -4.47
C PRO A 134 -14.13 -10.86 -3.36
N GLY A 135 -12.81 -10.81 -3.17
CA GLY A 135 -12.14 -9.80 -2.37
C GLY A 135 -12.06 -10.07 -0.87
N LEU A 136 -11.10 -9.41 -0.24
CA LEU A 136 -11.02 -9.25 1.20
C LEU A 136 -12.22 -8.42 1.70
N VAL A 137 -12.72 -8.73 2.89
CA VAL A 137 -13.86 -7.99 3.44
C VAL A 137 -13.42 -6.70 4.11
N ASN A 138 -14.21 -5.64 3.92
CA ASN A 138 -14.06 -4.37 4.63
C ASN A 138 -15.03 -4.23 5.82
N VAL A 139 -15.98 -5.16 5.97
CA VAL A 139 -16.93 -5.23 7.08
C VAL A 139 -16.99 -6.67 7.60
N PRO A 140 -16.55 -6.94 8.84
CA PRO A 140 -15.95 -5.98 9.77
C PRO A 140 -14.61 -5.44 9.24
N ARG A 141 -14.30 -4.19 9.61
CA ARG A 141 -13.00 -3.59 9.33
C ARG A 141 -11.92 -4.38 10.07
N HIS A 142 -10.82 -4.67 9.41
CA HIS A 142 -9.68 -5.36 9.99
C HIS A 142 -8.39 -4.78 9.43
N TRP A 143 -7.30 -4.94 10.18
CA TRP A 143 -5.96 -4.75 9.67
C TRP A 143 -5.32 -6.08 9.36
N VAL A 144 -4.48 -6.11 8.32
CA VAL A 144 -3.66 -7.28 8.05
C VAL A 144 -2.63 -7.46 9.17
N ARG A 145 -2.38 -8.70 9.56
CA ARG A 145 -1.44 -9.01 10.66
C ARG A 145 -0.57 -10.18 10.29
N CYS A 146 0.74 -10.04 10.47
CA CYS A 146 1.67 -11.14 10.32
C CYS A 146 1.94 -11.81 11.67
N ASN A 147 2.19 -13.12 11.66
CA ASN A 147 2.70 -13.81 12.85
C ASN A 147 4.13 -13.34 13.19
N PRO A 148 4.60 -13.51 14.44
CA PRO A 148 5.93 -13.06 14.85
C PRO A 148 7.08 -13.65 14.03
N GLN A 149 6.90 -14.85 13.46
CA GLN A 149 7.90 -15.51 12.62
C GLN A 149 7.96 -14.94 11.20
N GLY A 150 7.03 -14.09 10.79
CA GLY A 150 7.03 -13.51 9.45
C GLY A 150 6.65 -14.51 8.35
N THR A 151 5.94 -15.59 8.67
CA THR A 151 5.65 -16.70 7.75
C THR A 151 4.19 -16.76 7.29
N GLN A 152 3.28 -16.09 8.01
CA GLN A 152 1.85 -16.10 7.69
C GLN A 152 1.25 -14.71 7.91
N ILE A 153 0.48 -14.24 6.93
CA ILE A 153 -0.31 -13.02 6.98
C ILE A 153 -1.78 -13.41 7.12
N ALA A 154 -2.41 -12.91 8.18
CA ALA A 154 -3.83 -13.07 8.46
C ALA A 154 -4.65 -11.90 7.91
N PHE A 155 -5.78 -12.24 7.28
CA PHE A 155 -6.75 -11.32 6.71
C PHE A 155 -8.16 -11.95 6.72
N LEU A 156 -9.19 -11.15 6.45
CA LEU A 156 -10.58 -11.62 6.43
C LEU A 156 -11.12 -11.66 4.99
N MET A 157 -11.75 -12.78 4.63
CA MET A 157 -12.44 -12.99 3.35
C MET A 157 -13.63 -13.93 3.55
N ARG A 158 -14.64 -13.84 2.67
CA ARG A 158 -15.78 -14.77 2.70
C ARG A 158 -15.41 -16.15 2.16
N ASP A 159 -15.95 -17.18 2.79
CA ASP A 159 -15.97 -18.54 2.24
C ASP A 159 -17.03 -18.71 1.12
N ASN A 160 -17.19 -19.93 0.61
CA ASN A 160 -18.15 -20.21 -0.48
C ASN A 160 -19.62 -20.08 -0.05
N ASN A 161 -19.91 -20.00 1.24
CA ASN A 161 -21.24 -19.76 1.79
C ASN A 161 -21.46 -18.29 2.16
N GLY A 162 -20.49 -17.42 1.88
CA GLY A 162 -20.57 -15.99 2.15
C GLY A 162 -20.26 -15.61 3.60
N ILE A 163 -19.78 -16.55 4.42
CA ILE A 163 -19.44 -16.29 5.82
C ILE A 163 -18.02 -15.75 5.91
N VAL A 164 -17.83 -14.68 6.69
CA VAL A 164 -16.50 -14.09 6.92
C VAL A 164 -15.65 -15.05 7.75
N GLN A 165 -14.51 -15.44 7.19
CA GLN A 165 -13.52 -16.30 7.85
C GLN A 165 -12.19 -15.59 7.97
N LEU A 166 -11.35 -16.07 8.90
CA LEU A 166 -9.93 -15.74 8.94
C LEU A 166 -9.17 -16.64 7.98
N TRP A 167 -8.37 -16.02 7.10
CA TRP A 167 -7.51 -16.68 6.13
C TRP A 167 -6.06 -16.38 6.43
N LEU A 168 -5.17 -17.28 6.04
CA LEU A 168 -3.73 -17.15 6.17
C LEU A 168 -3.08 -17.35 4.80
N ILE A 169 -2.07 -16.54 4.48
CA ILE A 169 -1.22 -16.74 3.30
C ILE A 169 0.23 -16.51 3.65
N SER A 170 1.14 -17.18 2.95
CA SER A 170 2.57 -16.89 3.04
C SER A 170 2.88 -15.51 2.44
N PRO A 171 3.80 -14.71 3.03
CA PRO A 171 4.30 -13.49 2.40
C PRO A 171 4.97 -13.71 1.03
N GLN A 172 5.48 -14.92 0.79
CA GLN A 172 6.03 -15.29 -0.51
C GLN A 172 4.90 -15.46 -1.57
N GLY A 173 3.65 -15.61 -1.14
CA GLY A 173 2.49 -15.87 -1.99
C GLY A 173 2.11 -17.34 -2.03
N GLY A 174 1.26 -17.69 -2.99
CA GLY A 174 0.78 -19.04 -3.28
C GLY A 174 0.02 -19.07 -4.59
#